data_AF-A0A0G4MCA4-F1
#
_entry.id   AF-A0A0G4MCA4-F1
#
_cell.length_a   1.000
_cell.length_b   1.000
_cell.length_c   1.000
_cell.angle_alpha   90.00
_cell.angle_beta   90.00
_cell.angle_gamma   90.00
#
_symmetry.space_group_name_H-M   'P 1'
#
loop_
_entity.id
_entity.type
_entity.pdbx_description
1 polymer ?
#
loop_
_entity_poly.entity_id
_entity_poly.type
_entity_poly.pdbx_seq_one_letter_code
_entity_poly.pdbx_strand_id
1 'polypeptide(L)'
;MIIEQILPKTPLGVLAVILSLLAAKLVVNRFGGGLNGIPGPFAASFTDWWRVFIVWGRRPELTHIKLHEKYGPLVRLGPRTVSVGNAEAIKTIYALNAGFVKSGFYPVQQTIANGHCLQSMFNTTDEKFHARLRRSVSNAYSMSTLVNFEPLVDSTSEEFLKQLKQRYTRNEKAKGELDFGQWLQFYAFDVIGELTYSKRLGFVDRGEDVDDIIHNLEGLLNYVAVNVDEQAQPPKLQLARGRVRKKANGERSDIEKEAQEELPAGKPARKDFLSRFKDARKKDPDFISEERVLALTVANMFAGSDTTAISLRAVFYLLLKHPQKMEKLLHELSTESQAGRFARPDALVQWEEVRSLPYLSAVINEALRCHPAAGLTLERVVPSQGIDVAGQRIPGGTVVGCSAWVVHRDESVFGSRTDEFRPERWIDANPAELSLMKSCLFSFGAGSRTCIGKNISLLEIFKLVPAILRTFELELVDPDSPWVLHNAWFVKQSNFFVRLKERESRYPSDPTYKPVGNPVQLFPALRIIEGKIFQHRSGKKDLLTKWKKNVFRTMLVALCIAISIGGSANLDRFVALIGSFACVPLVYIYPPYLHYKGVAGTRKQKLFDIGLMTLGLVGMVYTTAITLATSFL
;
A
#
# COMPACT_ATOMS: atom_id res chain seq x y z
N MET A 1 -46.51 29.34 -26.13
CA MET A 1 -47.98 29.32 -25.98
C MET A 1 -48.49 28.21 -25.06
N ILE A 2 -48.10 26.93 -25.20
CA ILE A 2 -48.65 25.85 -24.35
C ILE A 2 -48.12 25.87 -22.90
N ILE A 3 -46.85 26.24 -22.68
CA ILE A 3 -46.24 26.27 -21.34
C ILE A 3 -46.83 27.37 -20.43
N GLU A 4 -47.20 28.53 -21.00
CA GLU A 4 -47.82 29.64 -20.26
C GLU A 4 -49.28 29.36 -19.84
N GLN A 5 -49.95 28.41 -20.48
CA GLN A 5 -51.30 27.99 -20.11
C GLN A 5 -51.30 26.88 -19.05
N ILE A 6 -50.19 26.15 -18.90
CA ILE A 6 -50.07 25.00 -17.98
C ILE A 6 -49.41 25.42 -16.65
N LEU A 7 -48.55 26.43 -16.66
CA LEU A 7 -47.86 26.86 -15.43
C LEU A 7 -48.83 27.62 -14.50
N PRO A 8 -48.95 27.19 -13.23
CA PRO A 8 -49.79 27.87 -12.25
C PRO A 8 -49.32 29.31 -12.03
N LYS A 9 -50.24 30.27 -12.17
CA LYS A 9 -49.95 31.70 -12.00
C LYS A 9 -49.88 32.14 -10.54
N THR A 10 -50.26 31.26 -9.61
CA THR A 10 -50.24 31.53 -8.17
C THR A 10 -49.05 30.84 -7.49
N PRO A 11 -48.44 31.45 -6.46
CA PRO A 11 -47.36 30.82 -5.69
C PRO A 11 -47.74 29.43 -5.14
N LEU A 12 -49.01 29.26 -4.74
CA LEU A 12 -49.53 28.00 -4.22
C LEU A 12 -49.59 26.91 -5.30
N GLY A 13 -49.99 27.26 -6.52
CA GLY A 13 -49.99 26.31 -7.62
C GLY A 13 -48.57 25.90 -8.03
N VAL A 14 -47.62 26.85 -8.04
CA VAL A 14 -46.19 26.54 -8.29
C VAL A 14 -45.66 25.57 -7.24
N LEU A 15 -45.97 25.81 -5.96
CA LEU A 15 -45.59 24.90 -4.87
C LEU A 15 -46.20 23.51 -5.05
N ALA A 16 -47.49 23.41 -5.41
CA ALA A 16 -48.17 22.13 -5.65
C ALA A 16 -47.54 21.33 -6.81
N VAL A 17 -47.18 22.00 -7.92
CA VAL A 17 -46.46 21.37 -9.03
C VAL A 17 -45.09 20.87 -8.59
N ILE A 18 -44.33 21.67 -7.83
CA ILE A 18 -43.01 21.27 -7.32
C ILE A 18 -43.13 20.03 -6.41
N LEU A 19 -44.09 20.03 -5.47
CA LEU A 19 -44.32 18.90 -4.58
C LEU A 19 -44.76 17.63 -5.34
N SER A 20 -45.59 17.78 -6.37
CA SER A 20 -46.06 16.66 -7.19
C SER A 20 -44.91 16.05 -8.01
N LEU A 21 -44.08 16.88 -8.63
CA LEU A 21 -42.88 16.44 -9.34
C LEU A 21 -41.87 15.77 -8.39
N LEU A 22 -41.72 16.31 -7.17
CA LEU A 22 -40.88 15.71 -6.14
C LEU A 22 -41.42 14.33 -5.75
N ALA A 23 -42.71 14.21 -5.44
CA ALA A 23 -43.34 12.93 -5.10
C ALA A 23 -43.18 11.91 -6.23
N ALA A 24 -43.44 12.31 -7.49
CA ALA A 24 -43.22 11.46 -8.66
C ALA A 24 -41.77 10.99 -8.77
N LYS A 25 -40.79 11.89 -8.57
CA LYS A 25 -39.36 11.55 -8.55
C LYS A 25 -39.03 10.54 -7.45
N LEU A 26 -39.57 10.71 -6.24
CA LEU A 26 -39.35 9.77 -5.12
C LEU A 26 -39.93 8.38 -5.43
N VAL A 27 -41.14 8.32 -5.99
CA VAL A 27 -41.77 7.05 -6.42
C VAL A 27 -40.93 6.36 -7.51
N VAL A 28 -40.51 7.10 -8.54
CA VAL A 28 -39.64 6.58 -9.60
C VAL A 28 -38.29 6.12 -9.05
N ASN A 29 -37.69 6.86 -8.12
CA ASN A 29 -36.46 6.47 -7.45
C ASN A 29 -36.64 5.13 -6.74
N ARG A 30 -37.71 4.95 -5.96
CA ARG A 30 -37.96 3.72 -5.23
C ARG A 30 -38.18 2.55 -6.19
N PHE A 31 -39.12 2.69 -7.13
CA PHE A 31 -39.72 1.57 -7.86
C PHE A 31 -39.26 1.41 -9.31
N GLY A 32 -38.78 2.47 -9.96
CA GLY A 32 -38.46 2.50 -11.39
C GLY A 32 -37.02 2.09 -11.74
N GLY A 33 -36.16 1.85 -10.75
CA GLY A 33 -34.73 1.60 -10.95
C GLY A 33 -34.33 0.13 -11.13
N GLY A 34 -35.27 -0.84 -11.03
CA GLY A 34 -34.95 -2.26 -11.05
C GLY A 34 -34.25 -2.78 -9.79
N LEU A 35 -34.22 -2.00 -8.71
CA LEU A 35 -33.56 -2.33 -7.43
C LEU A 35 -34.58 -2.61 -6.32
N ASN A 36 -35.78 -3.08 -6.67
CA ASN A 36 -36.89 -3.25 -5.73
C ASN A 36 -36.68 -4.45 -4.81
N GLY A 37 -36.05 -5.50 -5.32
CA GLY A 37 -35.71 -6.73 -4.59
C GLY A 37 -34.44 -6.64 -3.74
N ILE A 38 -33.72 -5.51 -3.78
CA ILE A 38 -32.52 -5.30 -2.95
C ILE A 38 -32.96 -4.63 -1.64
N PRO A 39 -32.74 -5.27 -0.48
CA PRO A 39 -33.10 -4.72 0.82
C PRO A 39 -32.20 -3.54 1.22
N GLY A 40 -32.67 -2.71 2.14
CA GLY A 40 -31.90 -1.58 2.65
C GLY A 40 -32.77 -0.64 3.49
N PRO A 41 -32.19 0.45 4.04
CA PRO A 41 -32.95 1.47 4.75
C PRO A 41 -34.04 2.08 3.86
N PHE A 42 -35.27 2.20 4.37
CA PHE A 42 -36.40 2.69 3.58
C PHE A 42 -36.14 4.09 3.01
N ALA A 43 -35.64 5.02 3.82
CA ALA A 43 -35.32 6.38 3.39
C ALA A 43 -34.25 6.42 2.26
N ALA A 44 -33.26 5.52 2.31
CA ALA A 44 -32.17 5.43 1.33
C ALA A 44 -32.69 5.12 -0.07
N SER A 45 -33.78 4.35 -0.18
CA SER A 45 -34.35 3.98 -1.48
C SER A 45 -35.02 5.14 -2.23
N PHE A 46 -35.33 6.24 -1.54
CA PHE A 46 -35.95 7.44 -2.12
C PHE A 46 -34.94 8.53 -2.49
N THR A 47 -33.84 8.64 -1.74
CA THR A 47 -32.88 9.75 -1.91
C THR A 47 -31.49 9.43 -1.37
N ASP A 48 -30.46 9.99 -2.01
CA ASP A 48 -29.07 9.94 -1.53
C ASP A 48 -28.79 10.84 -0.31
N TRP A 49 -29.75 11.70 0.09
CA TRP A 49 -29.64 12.49 1.34
C TRP A 49 -29.43 11.63 2.58
N TRP A 50 -29.98 10.40 2.59
CA TRP A 50 -29.72 9.45 3.67
C TRP A 50 -28.23 9.10 3.77
N ARG A 51 -27.54 8.93 2.63
CA ARG A 51 -26.09 8.66 2.59
C ARG A 51 -25.30 9.85 3.08
N VAL A 52 -25.67 11.05 2.65
CA VAL A 52 -25.06 12.30 3.13
C VAL A 52 -25.17 12.39 4.66
N PHE A 53 -26.35 12.11 5.22
CA PHE A 53 -26.60 12.14 6.66
C PHE A 53 -25.73 11.15 7.45
N ILE A 54 -25.61 9.90 7.00
CA ILE A 54 -24.78 8.91 7.73
C ILE A 54 -23.28 9.24 7.65
N VAL A 55 -22.81 9.80 6.53
CA VAL A 55 -21.40 10.22 6.39
C VAL A 55 -21.14 11.49 7.19
N TRP A 56 -22.12 12.39 7.30
CA TRP A 56 -22.07 13.56 8.17
C TRP A 56 -21.88 13.18 9.65
N GLY A 57 -22.42 12.03 10.07
CA GLY A 57 -22.20 11.43 11.39
C GLY A 57 -20.81 10.84 11.61
N ARG A 58 -19.92 10.86 10.59
CA ARG A 58 -18.49 10.48 10.66
C ARG A 58 -18.18 9.03 11.07
N ARG A 59 -19.20 8.16 11.17
CA ARG A 59 -19.06 6.71 11.40
C ARG A 59 -19.94 5.86 10.46
N PRO A 60 -20.02 6.15 9.13
CA PRO A 60 -20.87 5.40 8.20
C PRO A 60 -20.45 3.93 8.05
N GLU A 61 -19.18 3.59 8.30
CA GLU A 61 -18.68 2.21 8.23
C GLU A 61 -19.36 1.28 9.23
N LEU A 62 -19.63 1.75 10.47
CA LEU A 62 -20.41 0.99 11.45
C LEU A 62 -21.86 0.79 11.00
N THR A 63 -22.44 1.81 10.35
CA THR A 63 -23.79 1.71 9.81
C THR A 63 -23.84 0.67 8.70
N HIS A 64 -22.87 0.68 7.78
CA HIS A 64 -22.78 -0.31 6.70
C HIS A 64 -22.59 -1.73 7.22
N ILE A 65 -21.74 -1.93 8.23
CA ILE A 65 -21.56 -3.25 8.88
C ILE A 65 -22.90 -3.77 9.41
N LYS A 66 -23.59 -2.99 10.24
CA LYS A 66 -24.91 -3.37 10.81
C LYS A 66 -25.96 -3.65 9.74
N LEU A 67 -25.93 -2.91 8.63
CA LEU A 67 -26.85 -3.14 7.52
C LEU A 67 -26.58 -4.46 6.80
N HIS A 68 -25.31 -4.81 6.60
CA HIS A 68 -24.94 -6.09 5.98
C HIS A 68 -25.20 -7.28 6.92
N GLU A 69 -25.01 -7.11 8.23
CA GLU A 69 -25.44 -8.10 9.23
C GLU A 69 -26.96 -8.34 9.17
N LYS A 70 -27.75 -7.29 8.97
CA LYS A 70 -29.22 -7.37 8.93
C LYS A 70 -29.78 -7.89 7.60
N TYR A 71 -29.26 -7.41 6.49
CA TYR A 71 -29.85 -7.59 5.16
C TYR A 71 -29.06 -8.52 4.24
N GLY A 72 -27.85 -8.92 4.64
CA GLY A 72 -27.02 -9.84 3.88
C GLY A 72 -26.10 -9.15 2.85
N PRO A 73 -25.76 -9.83 1.74
CA PRO A 73 -24.64 -9.43 0.88
C PRO A 73 -24.91 -8.19 0.01
N LEU A 74 -26.16 -7.82 -0.23
CA LEU A 74 -26.55 -6.66 -1.03
C LEU A 74 -27.41 -5.72 -0.19
N VAL A 75 -26.99 -4.45 -0.11
CA VAL A 75 -27.73 -3.41 0.62
C VAL A 75 -27.91 -2.18 -0.27
N ARG A 76 -29.15 -1.77 -0.50
CA ARG A 76 -29.49 -0.55 -1.21
C ARG A 76 -29.25 0.66 -0.32
N LEU A 77 -28.22 1.45 -0.63
CA LEU A 77 -27.84 2.66 0.09
C LEU A 77 -28.36 3.95 -0.57
N GLY A 78 -28.88 3.88 -1.79
CA GLY A 78 -29.41 5.04 -2.52
C GLY A 78 -30.46 4.63 -3.56
N PRO A 79 -31.10 5.59 -4.24
CA PRO A 79 -31.99 5.34 -5.37
C PRO A 79 -31.34 4.45 -6.44
N ARG A 80 -30.05 4.68 -6.73
CA ARG A 80 -29.23 3.91 -7.68
C ARG A 80 -27.87 3.52 -7.09
N THR A 81 -27.82 3.25 -5.79
CA THR A 81 -26.56 2.88 -5.11
C THR A 81 -26.74 1.62 -4.28
N VAL A 82 -25.88 0.63 -4.50
CA VAL A 82 -25.88 -0.67 -3.82
C VAL A 82 -24.51 -0.95 -3.22
N SER A 83 -24.47 -1.21 -1.92
CA SER A 83 -23.30 -1.72 -1.22
C SER A 83 -23.27 -3.24 -1.32
N VAL A 84 -22.08 -3.78 -1.57
CA VAL A 84 -21.85 -5.22 -1.73
C VAL A 84 -20.89 -5.68 -0.64
N GLY A 85 -21.33 -6.64 0.17
CA GLY A 85 -20.62 -7.13 1.35
C GLY A 85 -19.95 -8.49 1.17
N ASN A 86 -20.22 -9.19 0.07
CA ASN A 86 -19.62 -10.48 -0.24
C ASN A 86 -18.21 -10.29 -0.86
N ALA A 87 -17.21 -11.01 -0.34
CA ALA A 87 -15.82 -10.88 -0.77
C ALA A 87 -15.54 -11.41 -2.20
N GLU A 88 -16.32 -12.36 -2.70
CA GLU A 88 -16.23 -12.86 -4.08
C GLU A 88 -16.55 -11.77 -5.11
N ALA A 89 -17.48 -10.86 -4.77
CA ALA A 89 -17.86 -9.74 -5.62
C ALA A 89 -16.69 -8.80 -5.93
N ILE A 90 -15.60 -8.82 -5.14
CA ILE A 90 -14.38 -8.08 -5.44
C ILE A 90 -13.82 -8.47 -6.81
N LYS A 91 -13.84 -9.78 -7.12
CA LYS A 91 -13.33 -10.32 -8.39
C LYS A 91 -14.21 -9.96 -9.57
N THR A 92 -15.49 -9.67 -9.34
CA THR A 92 -16.43 -9.29 -10.41
C THR A 92 -16.44 -7.78 -10.64
N ILE A 93 -16.58 -6.98 -9.58
CA ILE A 93 -16.71 -5.51 -9.68
C ILE A 93 -15.38 -4.84 -10.01
N TYR A 94 -14.27 -5.37 -9.49
CA TYR A 94 -12.93 -4.80 -9.66
C TYR A 94 -12.04 -5.65 -10.57
N ALA A 95 -12.61 -6.57 -11.36
CA ALA A 95 -11.86 -7.33 -12.35
C ALA A 95 -11.16 -6.42 -13.38
N LEU A 96 -10.04 -6.90 -13.91
CA LEU A 96 -9.38 -6.27 -15.04
C LEU A 96 -10.32 -6.31 -16.25
N ASN A 97 -10.48 -5.18 -16.94
CA ASN A 97 -11.29 -5.04 -18.17
C ASN A 97 -12.79 -5.38 -18.01
N ALA A 98 -13.34 -5.36 -16.80
CA ALA A 98 -14.76 -5.63 -16.56
C ALA A 98 -15.71 -4.48 -17.02
N GLY A 99 -15.18 -3.40 -17.57
CA GLY A 99 -15.96 -2.25 -18.08
C GLY A 99 -16.48 -1.29 -17.01
N PHE A 100 -16.21 -1.57 -15.73
CA PHE A 100 -16.59 -0.70 -14.61
C PHE A 100 -15.75 0.58 -14.58
N VAL A 101 -16.42 1.72 -14.50
CA VAL A 101 -15.78 3.04 -14.32
C VAL A 101 -16.02 3.56 -12.90
N LYS A 102 -15.15 4.45 -12.42
CA LYS A 102 -15.36 5.16 -11.15
C LYS A 102 -16.62 6.04 -11.20
N SER A 103 -17.32 6.16 -10.08
CA SER A 103 -18.54 7.00 -9.97
C SER A 103 -18.24 8.50 -9.93
N GLY A 104 -19.29 9.32 -9.93
CA GLY A 104 -19.22 10.78 -9.78
C GLY A 104 -18.65 11.27 -8.44
N PHE A 105 -18.41 10.38 -7.47
CA PHE A 105 -17.73 10.71 -6.21
C PHE A 105 -16.27 11.14 -6.42
N TYR A 106 -15.58 10.53 -7.39
CA TYR A 106 -14.13 10.70 -7.55
C TYR A 106 -13.70 12.06 -8.14
N PRO A 107 -14.37 12.62 -9.17
CA PRO A 107 -14.01 13.92 -9.75
C PRO A 107 -14.02 15.10 -8.77
N VAL A 108 -14.77 15.01 -7.66
CA VAL A 108 -14.80 16.05 -6.61
C VAL A 108 -13.40 16.31 -6.01
N GLN A 109 -12.50 15.33 -6.11
CA GLN A 109 -11.12 15.38 -5.62
C GLN A 109 -10.10 15.85 -6.68
N GLN A 110 -10.56 16.39 -7.81
CA GLN A 110 -9.68 16.95 -8.84
C GLN A 110 -9.11 18.30 -8.43
N THR A 111 -7.78 18.38 -8.45
CA THR A 111 -7.02 19.63 -8.37
C THR A 111 -7.40 20.55 -9.53
N ILE A 112 -7.44 21.87 -9.30
CA ILE A 112 -7.52 22.84 -10.41
C ILE A 112 -6.14 23.47 -10.55
N ALA A 113 -5.56 23.41 -11.75
CA ALA A 113 -4.41 24.21 -12.13
C ALA A 113 -4.80 25.09 -13.31
N ASN A 114 -4.42 26.37 -13.29
CA ASN A 114 -4.68 27.32 -14.38
C ASN A 114 -6.15 27.37 -14.86
N GLY A 115 -7.10 27.19 -13.93
CA GLY A 115 -8.54 27.18 -14.25
C GLY A 115 -9.09 25.85 -14.79
N HIS A 116 -8.24 24.83 -14.99
CA HIS A 116 -8.62 23.52 -15.49
C HIS A 116 -8.51 22.41 -14.43
N CYS A 117 -9.48 21.50 -14.40
CA CYS A 117 -9.42 20.31 -13.54
C CYS A 117 -8.35 19.33 -14.04
N LEU A 118 -7.34 19.05 -13.22
CA LEU A 118 -6.33 18.04 -13.52
C LEU A 118 -6.80 16.66 -13.07
N GLN A 119 -6.86 15.75 -14.04
CA GLN A 119 -7.11 14.34 -13.79
C GLN A 119 -5.86 13.68 -13.20
N SER A 120 -6.03 13.03 -12.04
CA SER A 120 -4.97 12.25 -11.38
C SER A 120 -5.25 10.75 -11.48
N MET A 121 -4.24 9.96 -11.12
CA MET A 121 -4.34 8.50 -10.97
C MET A 121 -5.51 8.07 -10.08
N PHE A 122 -5.81 8.85 -9.05
CA PHE A 122 -6.84 8.52 -8.08
C PHE A 122 -8.25 8.93 -8.53
N ASN A 123 -8.41 10.09 -9.15
CA ASN A 123 -9.75 10.67 -9.36
C ASN A 123 -10.32 10.50 -10.78
N THR A 124 -9.50 10.11 -11.76
CA THR A 124 -9.94 9.97 -13.15
C THR A 124 -10.94 8.81 -13.32
N THR A 125 -12.05 9.10 -14.00
CA THR A 125 -13.08 8.12 -14.39
C THR A 125 -12.79 7.49 -15.76
N ASP A 126 -11.89 8.06 -16.55
CA ASP A 126 -11.47 7.53 -17.86
C ASP A 126 -10.44 6.39 -17.67
N GLU A 127 -10.83 5.17 -18.04
CA GLU A 127 -9.97 3.98 -17.96
C GLU A 127 -8.80 4.03 -18.93
N LYS A 128 -8.95 4.59 -20.13
CA LYS A 128 -7.87 4.69 -21.12
C LYS A 128 -6.82 5.70 -20.65
N PHE A 129 -7.27 6.87 -20.19
CA PHE A 129 -6.39 7.86 -19.59
C PHE A 129 -5.66 7.30 -18.38
N HIS A 130 -6.37 6.64 -17.46
CA HIS A 130 -5.78 6.01 -16.30
C HIS A 130 -4.74 4.95 -16.67
N ALA A 131 -5.07 4.06 -17.61
CA ALA A 131 -4.15 3.01 -18.04
C ALA A 131 -2.88 3.59 -18.66
N ARG A 132 -3.00 4.64 -19.49
CA ARG A 132 -1.84 5.36 -20.06
C ARG A 132 -1.02 6.01 -18.95
N LEU A 133 -1.64 6.77 -18.05
CA LEU A 133 -0.95 7.44 -16.93
C LEU A 133 -0.25 6.44 -16.01
N ARG A 134 -0.93 5.35 -15.64
CA ARG A 134 -0.36 4.27 -14.83
C ARG A 134 0.87 3.69 -15.50
N ARG A 135 0.80 3.38 -16.79
CA ARG A 135 1.92 2.81 -17.56
C ARG A 135 3.11 3.75 -17.60
N SER A 136 2.89 5.05 -17.74
CA SER A 136 3.95 6.05 -17.78
C SER A 136 4.75 6.15 -16.47
N VAL A 137 4.12 5.90 -15.31
CA VAL A 137 4.75 6.13 -14.00
C VAL A 137 4.93 4.89 -13.12
N SER A 138 4.36 3.73 -13.48
CA SER A 138 4.36 2.52 -12.64
C SER A 138 5.75 2.03 -12.26
N ASN A 139 6.76 2.26 -13.10
CA ASN A 139 8.14 1.91 -12.81
C ASN A 139 8.64 2.58 -11.52
N ALA A 140 8.20 3.81 -11.23
CA ALA A 140 8.58 4.54 -10.01
C ALA A 140 8.04 3.90 -8.72
N TYR A 141 7.02 3.05 -8.81
CA TYR A 141 6.38 2.36 -7.68
C TYR A 141 6.69 0.85 -7.66
N SER A 142 7.60 0.40 -8.52
CA SER A 142 7.95 -1.01 -8.65
C SER A 142 8.76 -1.52 -7.45
N MET A 143 8.68 -2.82 -7.19
CA MET A 143 9.48 -3.47 -6.13
C MET A 143 10.98 -3.24 -6.27
N SER A 144 11.49 -3.19 -7.50
CA SER A 144 12.91 -2.93 -7.76
C SER A 144 13.31 -1.49 -7.42
N THR A 145 12.37 -0.53 -7.48
CA THR A 145 12.62 0.86 -7.09
C THR A 145 12.62 1.05 -5.58
N LEU A 146 11.89 0.23 -4.82
CA LEU A 146 11.84 0.33 -3.35
C LEU A 146 13.22 0.25 -2.69
N VAL A 147 14.14 -0.56 -3.24
CA VAL A 147 15.52 -0.67 -2.75
C VAL A 147 16.24 0.69 -2.81
N ASN A 148 15.92 1.53 -3.79
CA ASN A 148 16.50 2.87 -3.91
C ASN A 148 15.84 3.89 -2.97
N PHE A 149 14.59 3.62 -2.56
CA PHE A 149 13.82 4.43 -1.62
C PHE A 149 14.13 4.10 -0.17
N GLU A 150 14.56 2.89 0.09
CA GLU A 150 14.86 2.41 1.44
C GLU A 150 15.80 3.34 2.25
N PRO A 151 16.90 3.89 1.68
CA PRO A 151 17.75 4.83 2.40
C PRO A 151 17.10 6.19 2.72
N LEU A 152 16.02 6.56 2.03
CA LEU A 152 15.25 7.77 2.32
C LEU A 152 14.27 7.50 3.48
N VAL A 153 13.63 6.32 3.48
CA VAL A 153 12.83 5.86 4.62
C VAL A 153 13.67 5.74 5.90
N ASP A 154 14.91 5.24 5.77
CA ASP A 154 15.86 5.14 6.89
C ASP A 154 16.22 6.51 7.48
N SER A 155 16.49 7.50 6.62
CA SER A 155 16.83 8.87 7.03
C SER A 155 15.72 9.50 7.87
N THR A 156 14.46 9.38 7.43
CA THR A 156 13.31 9.83 8.23
C THR A 156 13.11 8.98 9.49
N SER A 157 13.28 7.65 9.42
CA SER A 157 13.14 6.77 10.59
C SER A 157 14.16 7.06 11.68
N GLU A 158 15.41 7.33 11.31
CA GLU A 158 16.48 7.69 12.23
C GLU A 158 16.15 8.99 12.97
N GLU A 159 15.74 10.03 12.24
CA GLU A 159 15.34 11.30 12.86
C GLU A 159 14.09 11.14 13.74
N PHE A 160 13.12 10.34 13.29
CA PHE A 160 11.93 10.03 14.08
C PHE A 160 12.29 9.41 15.44
N LEU A 161 13.10 8.35 15.45
CA LEU A 161 13.55 7.73 16.69
C LEU A 161 14.36 8.69 17.56
N LYS A 162 15.24 9.50 16.94
CA LYS A 162 16.05 10.52 17.63
C LYS A 162 15.17 11.57 18.32
N GLN A 163 14.18 12.12 17.64
CA GLN A 163 13.28 13.13 18.20
C GLN A 163 12.44 12.56 19.34
N LEU A 164 11.94 11.33 19.20
CA LEU A 164 11.23 10.65 20.29
C LEU A 164 12.12 10.46 21.53
N LYS A 165 13.39 10.05 21.34
CA LYS A 165 14.34 9.94 22.45
C LYS A 165 14.60 11.28 23.13
N GLN A 166 14.92 12.31 22.35
CA GLN A 166 15.29 13.62 22.88
C GLN A 166 14.14 14.28 23.63
N ARG A 167 12.92 14.21 23.07
CA ARG A 167 11.77 14.95 23.59
C ARG A 167 11.01 14.24 24.70
N TYR A 168 11.00 12.90 24.70
CA TYR A 168 10.12 12.14 25.62
C TYR A 168 10.87 11.21 26.57
N THR A 169 11.94 10.54 26.15
CA THR A 169 12.66 9.61 27.06
C THR A 169 13.79 10.28 27.84
N ARG A 170 14.47 11.26 27.23
CA ARG A 170 15.59 11.99 27.87
C ARG A 170 15.19 13.30 28.53
N ASN A 171 13.95 13.74 28.32
CA ASN A 171 13.40 14.93 28.94
C ASN A 171 12.53 14.53 30.12
N GLU A 172 13.07 14.67 31.34
CA GLU A 172 12.36 14.31 32.57
C GLU A 172 11.00 15.02 32.72
N LYS A 173 10.86 16.24 32.18
CA LYS A 173 9.61 17.01 32.23
C LYS A 173 8.49 16.39 31.41
N ALA A 174 8.82 15.64 30.36
CA ALA A 174 7.85 15.04 29.45
C ALA A 174 7.18 13.77 30.00
N LYS A 175 7.72 13.19 31.10
CA LYS A 175 7.24 11.95 31.72
C LYS A 175 7.09 10.76 30.73
N GLY A 176 7.75 10.82 29.57
CA GLY A 176 7.61 9.82 28.51
C GLY A 176 6.31 9.88 27.72
N GLU A 177 5.39 10.82 27.96
CA GLU A 177 4.05 10.81 27.36
C GLU A 177 3.98 11.64 26.06
N LEU A 178 3.39 11.08 25.01
CA LEU A 178 3.16 11.77 23.74
C LEU A 178 1.85 11.36 23.06
N ASP A 179 1.33 12.23 22.19
CA ASP A 179 0.35 11.83 21.17
C ASP A 179 1.07 11.05 20.07
N PHE A 180 1.10 9.72 20.21
CA PHE A 180 1.76 8.86 19.26
C PHE A 180 1.02 8.82 17.91
N GLY A 181 -0.30 9.02 17.94
CA GLY A 181 -1.09 9.21 16.74
C GLY A 181 -0.56 10.37 15.90
N GLN A 182 -0.31 11.52 16.52
CA GLN A 182 0.21 12.70 15.82
C GLN A 182 1.63 12.48 15.29
N TRP A 183 2.53 11.89 16.08
CA TRP A 183 3.89 11.59 15.64
C TRP A 183 3.92 10.62 14.44
N LEU A 184 3.06 9.61 14.41
CA LEU A 184 2.93 8.73 13.25
C LEU A 184 2.39 9.46 12.00
N GLN A 185 1.65 10.56 12.16
CA GLN A 185 1.29 11.46 11.05
C GLN A 185 2.53 12.17 10.50
N PHE A 186 3.32 12.77 11.39
CA PHE A 186 4.54 13.51 11.05
C PHE A 186 5.53 12.62 10.31
N TYR A 187 5.73 11.40 10.82
CA TYR A 187 6.55 10.39 10.15
C TYR A 187 6.09 10.14 8.71
N ALA A 188 4.81 9.84 8.50
CA ALA A 188 4.30 9.50 7.17
C ALA A 188 4.40 10.68 6.18
N PHE A 189 4.19 11.92 6.65
CA PHE A 189 4.38 13.12 5.84
C PHE A 189 5.84 13.34 5.44
N ASP A 190 6.78 13.20 6.39
CA ASP A 190 8.20 13.39 6.09
C ASP A 190 8.75 12.27 5.20
N VAL A 191 8.33 11.02 5.40
CA VAL A 191 8.74 9.92 4.50
C VAL A 191 8.26 10.20 3.07
N ILE A 192 6.97 10.48 2.86
CA ILE A 192 6.49 10.70 1.49
C ILE A 192 7.07 11.98 0.87
N GLY A 193 7.35 13.00 1.68
CA GLY A 193 8.09 14.19 1.28
C GLY A 193 9.51 13.84 0.82
N GLU A 194 10.25 13.08 1.61
CA GLU A 194 11.62 12.68 1.30
C GLU A 194 11.68 11.74 0.08
N LEU A 195 10.72 10.83 -0.07
CA LEU A 195 10.58 10.00 -1.28
C LEU A 195 10.24 10.81 -2.53
N THR A 196 9.56 11.94 -2.37
CA THR A 196 9.08 12.76 -3.49
C THR A 196 10.12 13.78 -3.94
N TYR A 197 10.78 14.45 -2.99
CA TYR A 197 11.66 15.59 -3.23
C TYR A 197 13.11 15.38 -2.72
N SER A 198 13.45 14.18 -2.23
CA SER A 198 14.73 13.92 -1.55
C SER A 198 15.00 14.79 -0.32
N LYS A 199 13.94 15.38 0.27
CA LYS A 199 14.01 16.26 1.44
C LYS A 199 12.79 16.03 2.34
N ARG A 200 13.01 15.96 3.66
CA ARG A 200 11.93 15.98 4.66
C ARG A 200 11.24 17.35 4.68
N LEU A 201 9.95 17.38 4.97
CA LEU A 201 9.17 18.63 5.05
C LEU A 201 9.35 19.31 6.43
N GLY A 202 9.83 18.55 7.41
CA GLY A 202 10.22 19.03 8.73
C GLY A 202 9.18 18.79 9.81
N PHE A 203 8.17 17.95 9.56
CA PHE A 203 7.15 17.61 10.57
C PHE A 203 7.78 16.90 11.77
N VAL A 204 8.66 15.94 11.53
CA VAL A 204 9.38 15.19 12.56
C VAL A 204 10.41 16.09 13.23
N ASP A 205 11.16 16.87 12.44
CA ASP A 205 12.20 17.75 12.95
C ASP A 205 11.63 18.80 13.94
N ARG A 206 10.50 19.43 13.59
CA ARG A 206 9.84 20.45 14.43
C ARG A 206 8.89 19.85 15.47
N GLY A 207 8.27 18.71 15.18
CA GLY A 207 7.27 18.08 16.02
C GLY A 207 5.92 18.83 16.01
N GLU A 208 5.56 19.41 14.86
CA GLU A 208 4.35 20.21 14.67
C GLU A 208 3.74 20.02 13.27
N ASP A 209 2.50 20.49 13.09
CA ASP A 209 1.86 20.55 11.77
C ASP A 209 2.45 21.69 10.95
N VAL A 210 3.29 21.34 9.98
CA VAL A 210 3.99 22.28 9.12
C VAL A 210 2.98 22.96 8.19
N ASP A 211 2.95 24.29 8.22
CA ASP A 211 2.12 25.13 7.34
C ASP A 211 0.63 24.75 7.36
N ASP A 212 0.15 24.23 8.50
CA ASP A 212 -1.22 23.71 8.68
C ASP A 212 -1.63 22.65 7.64
N ILE A 213 -0.67 21.94 7.01
CA ILE A 213 -0.94 21.00 5.92
C ILE A 213 -1.87 19.86 6.38
N ILE A 214 -1.66 19.30 7.59
CA ILE A 214 -2.51 18.23 8.13
C ILE A 214 -3.92 18.78 8.37
N HIS A 215 -4.04 19.94 9.02
CA HIS A 215 -5.32 20.58 9.28
C HIS A 215 -6.10 20.88 7.98
N ASN A 216 -5.43 21.43 6.97
CA ASN A 216 -6.05 21.77 5.69
C ASN A 216 -6.49 20.51 4.91
N LEU A 217 -5.69 19.44 4.94
CA LEU A 217 -6.05 18.16 4.36
C LEU A 217 -7.29 17.55 5.02
N GLU A 218 -7.39 17.60 6.35
CA GLU A 218 -8.58 17.17 7.08
C GLU A 218 -9.82 17.96 6.67
N GLY A 219 -9.70 19.29 6.53
CA GLY A 219 -10.78 20.14 6.03
C GLY A 219 -11.26 19.72 4.63
N LEU A 220 -10.33 19.45 3.72
CA LEU A 220 -10.62 18.97 2.37
C LEU A 220 -11.34 17.61 2.40
N LEU A 221 -10.82 16.64 3.15
CA LEU A 221 -11.43 15.30 3.25
C LEU A 221 -12.81 15.35 3.90
N ASN A 222 -12.99 16.19 4.92
CA ASN A 222 -14.28 16.44 5.57
C ASN A 222 -15.34 16.95 4.61
N TYR A 223 -14.93 17.85 3.71
CA TYR A 223 -15.76 18.38 2.64
C TYR A 223 -16.03 17.30 1.58
N VAL A 224 -15.00 16.66 1.03
CA VAL A 224 -15.14 15.64 -0.03
C VAL A 224 -16.05 14.49 0.40
N ALA A 225 -15.89 13.98 1.63
CA ALA A 225 -16.57 12.79 2.10
C ALA A 225 -18.11 12.93 2.06
N VAL A 226 -18.65 14.12 2.32
CA VAL A 226 -20.11 14.35 2.30
C VAL A 226 -20.67 14.59 0.90
N ASN A 227 -19.80 14.72 -0.12
CA ASN A 227 -20.17 14.88 -1.52
C ASN A 227 -20.29 13.53 -2.25
N VAL A 228 -20.93 12.55 -1.61
CA VAL A 228 -21.18 11.20 -2.15
C VAL A 228 -22.07 11.19 -3.40
N ASP A 229 -22.79 12.27 -3.65
CA ASP A 229 -23.53 12.52 -4.89
C ASP A 229 -23.46 14.02 -5.23
N GLU A 230 -23.14 14.33 -6.49
CA GLU A 230 -23.08 15.70 -7.01
C GLU A 230 -24.47 16.36 -7.06
N GLN A 231 -25.54 15.59 -7.24
CA GLN A 231 -26.92 16.11 -7.34
C GLN A 231 -27.61 16.30 -5.98
N ALA A 232 -27.06 15.72 -4.91
CA ALA A 232 -27.63 15.79 -3.55
C ALA A 232 -26.86 16.77 -2.63
N GLN A 233 -26.07 17.70 -3.19
CA GLN A 233 -25.29 18.62 -2.37
C GLN A 233 -26.14 19.74 -1.75
N PRO A 234 -25.97 20.06 -0.45
CA PRO A 234 -26.60 21.23 0.16
C PRO A 234 -26.19 22.52 -0.58
N PRO A 235 -27.11 23.46 -0.86
CA PRO A 235 -26.78 24.73 -1.53
C PRO A 235 -25.67 25.52 -0.82
N LYS A 236 -25.61 25.46 0.52
CA LYS A 236 -24.53 26.08 1.32
C LYS A 236 -23.16 25.45 1.07
N LEU A 237 -23.11 24.14 0.81
CA LEU A 237 -21.88 23.41 0.46
C LEU A 237 -21.44 23.73 -0.97
N GLN A 238 -22.40 23.95 -1.89
CA GLN A 238 -22.13 24.41 -3.26
C GLN A 238 -21.55 25.84 -3.29
N LEU A 239 -21.91 26.70 -2.33
CA LEU A 239 -21.31 28.03 -2.18
C LEU A 239 -19.92 27.97 -1.49
N ALA A 240 -19.75 27.07 -0.53
CA ALA A 240 -18.47 26.83 0.15
C ALA A 240 -17.43 26.15 -0.76
N ARG A 241 -17.86 25.42 -1.81
CA ARG A 241 -17.01 24.82 -2.86
C ARG A 241 -15.96 25.77 -3.37
N GLY A 242 -16.35 27.01 -3.70
CA GLY A 242 -15.43 28.01 -4.26
C GLY A 242 -14.34 28.44 -3.28
N ARG A 243 -14.63 28.52 -1.99
CA ARG A 243 -13.69 29.00 -0.96
C ARG A 243 -12.72 27.91 -0.51
N VAL A 244 -13.24 26.71 -0.19
CA VAL A 244 -12.42 25.56 0.22
C VAL A 244 -11.51 25.10 -0.92
N ARG A 245 -12.02 25.07 -2.16
CA ARG A 245 -11.24 24.68 -3.33
C ARG A 245 -10.19 25.73 -3.71
N LYS A 246 -10.47 27.03 -3.54
CA LYS A 246 -9.47 28.09 -3.74
C LYS A 246 -8.35 28.02 -2.71
N LYS A 247 -8.67 27.82 -1.42
CA LYS A 247 -7.67 27.72 -0.34
C LYS A 247 -6.76 26.50 -0.53
N ALA A 248 -7.34 25.31 -0.71
CA ALA A 248 -6.59 24.07 -0.92
C ALA A 248 -5.76 24.05 -2.21
N ASN A 249 -6.16 24.79 -3.26
CA ASN A 249 -5.36 24.94 -4.47
C ASN A 249 -4.25 25.99 -4.33
N GLY A 250 -4.47 27.08 -3.57
CA GLY A 250 -3.44 28.06 -3.28
C GLY A 250 -2.28 27.46 -2.50
N GLU A 251 -2.59 26.73 -1.43
CA GLU A 251 -1.60 26.04 -0.59
C GLU A 251 -0.84 24.95 -1.38
N ARG A 252 -1.53 24.23 -2.28
CA ARG A 252 -0.87 23.31 -3.23
C ARG A 252 0.12 24.04 -4.12
N SER A 253 -0.26 25.19 -4.67
CA SER A 253 0.64 25.98 -5.53
C SER A 253 1.86 26.54 -4.79
N ASP A 254 1.75 26.77 -3.48
CA ASP A 254 2.86 27.27 -2.67
C ASP A 254 3.85 26.14 -2.34
N ILE A 255 3.36 24.95 -1.96
CA ILE A 255 4.19 23.73 -1.83
C ILE A 255 4.87 23.39 -3.17
N GLU A 256 4.17 23.56 -4.28
CA GLU A 256 4.68 23.34 -5.63
C GLU A 256 5.82 24.33 -5.99
N LYS A 257 5.71 25.60 -5.57
CA LYS A 257 6.74 26.63 -5.78
C LYS A 257 7.95 26.42 -4.88
N GLU A 258 7.75 26.16 -3.59
CA GLU A 258 8.85 25.88 -2.66
C GLU A 258 9.63 24.62 -3.07
N ALA A 259 8.93 23.57 -3.50
CA ALA A 259 9.54 22.36 -4.03
C ALA A 259 10.31 22.58 -5.35
N GLN A 260 10.00 23.63 -6.12
CA GLN A 260 10.74 24.03 -7.30
C GLN A 260 11.95 24.93 -6.97
N GLU A 261 11.81 25.85 -6.01
CA GLU A 261 12.83 26.83 -5.63
C GLU A 261 13.99 26.23 -4.80
N GLU A 262 13.75 25.18 -4.03
CA GLU A 262 14.77 24.58 -3.15
C GLU A 262 15.59 23.43 -3.76
N LEU A 263 15.46 23.14 -5.06
CA LEU A 263 16.21 22.04 -5.70
C LEU A 263 17.73 22.35 -5.72
N PRO A 264 18.60 21.63 -4.98
CA PRO A 264 20.02 21.91 -5.00
C PRO A 264 20.63 21.55 -6.35
N ALA A 265 21.23 22.53 -7.01
CA ALA A 265 22.13 22.29 -8.13
C ALA A 265 23.39 21.56 -7.60
N GLY A 266 23.62 20.31 -8.03
CA GLY A 266 24.97 19.74 -8.01
C GLY A 266 25.32 18.62 -7.02
N LYS A 267 24.38 17.79 -6.54
CA LYS A 267 24.74 16.46 -5.99
C LYS A 267 24.15 15.36 -6.87
N PRO A 268 24.82 14.20 -7.06
CA PRO A 268 24.23 13.08 -7.79
C PRO A 268 22.98 12.62 -7.03
N ALA A 269 21.81 13.05 -7.50
CA ALA A 269 20.55 12.89 -6.79
C ALA A 269 20.19 11.40 -6.70
N ARG A 270 19.85 10.93 -5.49
CA ARG A 270 19.07 9.70 -5.33
C ARG A 270 17.82 9.86 -6.21
N LYS A 271 17.46 8.85 -7.02
CA LYS A 271 16.31 8.94 -7.93
C LYS A 271 14.98 8.89 -7.16
N ASP A 272 14.53 10.04 -6.67
CA ASP A 272 13.20 10.29 -6.07
C ASP A 272 12.05 10.23 -7.10
N PHE A 273 10.80 10.42 -6.62
CA PHE A 273 9.65 10.47 -7.52
C PHE A 273 9.70 11.62 -8.51
N LEU A 274 10.04 12.84 -8.06
CA LEU A 274 10.06 14.00 -8.95
C LEU A 274 11.01 13.77 -10.14
N SER A 275 12.21 13.28 -9.87
CA SER A 275 13.20 12.92 -10.90
C SER A 275 12.67 11.85 -11.84
N ARG A 276 11.96 10.84 -11.33
CA ARG A 276 11.35 9.77 -12.14
C ARG A 276 10.17 10.26 -12.98
N PHE A 277 9.37 11.19 -12.48
CA PHE A 277 8.28 11.80 -13.24
C PHE A 277 8.82 12.75 -14.31
N LYS A 278 9.91 13.49 -14.03
CA LYS A 278 10.67 14.23 -15.06
C LYS A 278 11.24 13.30 -16.13
N ASP A 279 11.78 12.14 -15.74
CA ASP A 279 12.22 11.11 -16.70
C ASP A 279 11.04 10.54 -17.53
N ALA A 280 9.86 10.38 -16.94
CA ALA A 280 8.65 9.97 -17.67
C ALA A 280 8.18 11.06 -18.65
N ARG A 281 8.24 12.34 -18.27
CA ARG A 281 8.00 13.47 -19.17
C ARG A 281 8.94 13.49 -20.36
N LYS A 282 10.25 13.28 -20.14
CA LYS A 282 11.21 13.21 -21.26
C LYS A 282 10.85 12.14 -22.29
N LYS A 283 10.17 11.05 -21.88
CA LYS A 283 9.76 9.95 -22.77
C LYS A 283 8.45 10.20 -23.50
N ASP A 284 7.50 10.93 -22.89
CA ASP A 284 6.18 11.22 -23.47
C ASP A 284 5.75 12.66 -23.06
N PRO A 285 6.40 13.70 -23.62
CA PRO A 285 6.20 15.09 -23.18
C PRO A 285 4.81 15.63 -23.51
N ASP A 286 4.18 15.11 -24.57
CA ASP A 286 2.83 15.51 -24.99
C ASP A 286 1.76 15.07 -23.98
N PHE A 287 1.99 13.94 -23.31
CA PHE A 287 1.05 13.42 -22.32
C PHE A 287 1.45 13.79 -20.90
N ILE A 288 2.71 13.63 -20.51
CA ILE A 288 3.18 13.98 -19.17
C ILE A 288 3.68 15.43 -19.19
N SER A 289 2.76 16.37 -19.17
CA SER A 289 3.06 17.81 -19.06
C SER A 289 3.69 18.16 -17.70
N GLU A 290 4.28 19.36 -17.59
CA GLU A 290 4.81 19.87 -16.31
C GLU A 290 3.73 19.92 -15.23
N GLU A 291 2.53 20.43 -15.56
CA GLU A 291 1.38 20.43 -14.65
C GLU A 291 1.02 19.02 -14.16
N ARG A 292 1.24 18.00 -15.00
CA ARG A 292 0.97 16.61 -14.62
C ARG A 292 2.05 16.02 -13.74
N VAL A 293 3.32 16.33 -14.00
CA VAL A 293 4.43 15.98 -13.09
C VAL A 293 4.12 16.51 -11.69
N LEU A 294 3.68 17.76 -11.63
CA LEU A 294 3.31 18.44 -10.40
C LEU A 294 2.09 17.81 -9.71
N ALA A 295 1.02 17.55 -10.47
CA ALA A 295 -0.15 16.86 -9.95
C ALA A 295 0.17 15.45 -9.42
N LEU A 296 1.15 14.75 -10.01
CA LEU A 296 1.60 13.44 -9.53
C LEU A 296 2.38 13.54 -8.22
N THR A 297 3.27 14.53 -8.06
CA THR A 297 4.01 14.73 -6.79
C THR A 297 3.06 15.13 -5.66
N VAL A 298 2.14 16.05 -5.93
CA VAL A 298 1.14 16.48 -4.96
C VAL A 298 0.20 15.32 -4.59
N ALA A 299 -0.24 14.53 -5.56
CA ALA A 299 -1.06 13.35 -5.29
C ALA A 299 -0.34 12.32 -4.42
N ASN A 300 0.98 12.14 -4.57
CA ASN A 300 1.78 11.26 -3.72
C ASN A 300 1.73 11.72 -2.26
N MET A 301 1.99 13.00 -1.99
CA MET A 301 2.02 13.54 -0.63
C MET A 301 0.69 13.30 0.11
N PHE A 302 -0.43 13.59 -0.54
CA PHE A 302 -1.75 13.41 0.08
C PHE A 302 -2.16 11.95 0.22
N ALA A 303 -1.87 11.11 -0.77
CA ALA A 303 -2.28 9.70 -0.72
C ALA A 303 -1.43 8.88 0.27
N GLY A 304 -0.14 9.19 0.37
CA GLY A 304 0.84 8.43 1.17
C GLY A 304 0.87 8.80 2.66
N SER A 305 0.53 10.04 3.01
CA SER A 305 0.59 10.53 4.40
C SER A 305 -0.48 9.91 5.30
N ASP A 306 -1.76 10.23 5.08
CA ASP A 306 -2.85 9.78 5.96
C ASP A 306 -3.00 8.26 6.00
N THR A 307 -2.93 7.59 4.85
CA THR A 307 -3.20 6.14 4.79
C THR A 307 -2.14 5.30 5.49
N THR A 308 -0.85 5.65 5.34
CA THR A 308 0.23 4.97 6.05
C THR A 308 0.19 5.29 7.54
N ALA A 309 -0.04 6.55 7.92
CA ALA A 309 -0.17 6.93 9.34
C ALA A 309 -1.33 6.18 10.03
N ILE A 310 -2.49 6.10 9.38
CA ILE A 310 -3.66 5.34 9.88
C ILE A 310 -3.33 3.86 10.08
N SER A 311 -2.59 3.28 9.14
CA SER A 311 -2.18 1.88 9.18
C SER A 311 -1.16 1.61 10.30
N LEU A 312 -0.17 2.47 10.46
CA LEU A 312 0.80 2.41 11.56
C LEU A 312 0.11 2.52 12.92
N ARG A 313 -0.80 3.49 13.08
CA ARG A 313 -1.61 3.63 14.31
C ARG A 313 -2.39 2.36 14.61
N ALA A 314 -3.02 1.77 13.61
CA ALA A 314 -3.75 0.52 13.78
C ALA A 314 -2.85 -0.62 14.26
N VAL A 315 -1.68 -0.80 13.67
CA VAL A 315 -0.72 -1.83 14.10
C VAL A 315 -0.34 -1.64 15.57
N PHE A 316 0.11 -0.44 15.95
CA PHE A 316 0.55 -0.20 17.33
C PHE A 316 -0.59 -0.26 18.34
N TYR A 317 -1.73 0.37 18.05
CA TYR A 317 -2.87 0.37 18.96
C TYR A 317 -3.40 -1.04 19.20
N LEU A 318 -3.52 -1.86 18.15
CA LEU A 318 -3.99 -3.24 18.27
C LEU A 318 -2.99 -4.12 19.02
N LEU A 319 -1.69 -3.95 18.82
CA LEU A 319 -0.67 -4.64 19.61
C LEU A 319 -0.72 -4.23 21.09
N LEU A 320 -0.85 -2.93 21.38
CA LEU A 320 -0.91 -2.41 22.76
C LEU A 320 -2.17 -2.88 23.52
N LYS A 321 -3.30 -3.01 22.83
CA LYS A 321 -4.53 -3.59 23.39
C LYS A 321 -4.47 -5.11 23.53
N HIS A 322 -3.46 -5.78 22.97
CA HIS A 322 -3.28 -7.23 23.04
C HIS A 322 -1.85 -7.62 23.44
N PRO A 323 -1.47 -7.47 24.72
CA PRO A 323 -0.10 -7.69 25.20
C PRO A 323 0.47 -9.07 24.83
N GLN A 324 -0.35 -10.12 24.83
CA GLN A 324 0.06 -11.47 24.42
C GLN A 324 0.55 -11.54 22.96
N LYS A 325 -0.05 -10.73 22.08
CA LYS A 325 0.31 -10.65 20.65
C LYS A 325 1.54 -9.77 20.45
N MET A 326 1.65 -8.70 21.24
CA MET A 326 2.88 -7.91 21.34
C MET A 326 4.07 -8.77 21.78
N GLU A 327 3.91 -9.60 22.81
CA GLU A 327 4.96 -10.47 23.33
C GLU A 327 5.44 -11.48 22.29
N LYS A 328 4.52 -12.12 21.55
CA LYS A 328 4.88 -13.03 20.45
C LYS A 328 5.68 -12.33 19.34
N LEU A 329 5.28 -11.11 18.97
CA LEU A 329 6.02 -10.32 17.98
C LEU A 329 7.41 -9.94 18.51
N LEU A 330 7.51 -9.49 19.76
CA LEU A 330 8.80 -9.20 20.41
C LEU A 330 9.68 -10.45 20.49
N HIS A 331 9.11 -11.62 20.73
CA HIS A 331 9.83 -12.89 20.72
C HIS A 331 10.42 -13.20 19.35
N GLU A 332 9.62 -13.09 18.27
CA GLU A 332 10.11 -13.24 16.89
C GLU A 332 11.27 -12.27 16.60
N LEU A 333 11.09 -10.98 16.87
CA LEU A 333 12.12 -9.96 16.66
C LEU A 333 13.38 -10.23 17.48
N SER A 334 13.24 -10.66 18.74
CA SER A 334 14.38 -10.96 19.60
C SER A 334 15.18 -12.18 19.13
N THR A 335 14.48 -13.19 18.59
CA THR A 335 15.07 -14.41 18.04
C THR A 335 15.90 -14.10 16.80
N GLU A 336 15.35 -13.30 15.89
CA GLU A 336 16.04 -12.86 14.67
C GLU A 336 17.23 -11.93 14.99
N SER A 337 17.11 -11.09 16.03
CA SER A 337 18.22 -10.31 16.58
C SER A 337 19.35 -11.21 17.08
N GLN A 338 19.05 -12.25 17.86
CA GLN A 338 20.05 -13.19 18.40
C GLN A 338 20.70 -14.04 17.29
N ALA A 339 19.94 -14.35 16.23
CA ALA A 339 20.47 -14.99 15.02
C ALA A 339 21.37 -14.06 14.18
N GLY A 340 21.54 -12.80 14.58
CA GLY A 340 22.39 -11.82 13.90
C GLY A 340 21.79 -11.29 12.60
N ARG A 341 20.47 -11.42 12.41
CA ARG A 341 19.79 -10.94 11.20
C ARG A 341 19.76 -9.41 11.12
N PHE A 342 19.58 -8.74 12.25
CA PHE A 342 19.57 -7.28 12.33
C PHE A 342 20.96 -6.77 12.72
N ALA A 343 21.80 -6.51 11.74
CA ALA A 343 23.21 -6.14 11.96
C ALA A 343 23.43 -4.66 12.31
N ARG A 344 22.41 -3.80 12.15
CA ARG A 344 22.57 -2.36 12.35
C ARG A 344 22.55 -1.97 13.83
N PRO A 345 23.45 -1.06 14.27
CA PRO A 345 23.51 -0.59 15.66
C PRO A 345 22.44 0.46 16.00
N ASP A 346 21.83 1.09 15.01
CA ASP A 346 20.84 2.17 15.14
C ASP A 346 19.39 1.69 15.36
N ALA A 347 19.21 0.39 15.67
CA ALA A 347 17.93 -0.31 15.81
C ALA A 347 17.05 -0.35 14.54
N LEU A 348 17.47 0.27 13.44
CA LEU A 348 16.79 0.15 12.16
C LEU A 348 16.98 -1.27 11.59
N VAL A 349 16.11 -1.61 10.65
CA VAL A 349 16.04 -2.90 9.96
C VAL A 349 16.02 -2.68 8.46
N GLN A 350 16.49 -3.66 7.69
CA GLN A 350 16.37 -3.64 6.23
C GLN A 350 15.08 -4.34 5.79
N TRP A 351 14.48 -3.90 4.69
CA TRP A 351 13.26 -4.44 4.10
C TRP A 351 13.36 -5.94 3.87
N GLU A 352 14.49 -6.42 3.35
CA GLU A 352 14.72 -7.84 3.11
C GLU A 352 14.75 -8.68 4.39
N GLU A 353 15.18 -8.07 5.50
CA GLU A 353 15.26 -8.73 6.81
C GLU A 353 13.87 -8.95 7.41
N VAL A 354 12.91 -8.05 7.12
CA VAL A 354 11.61 -8.01 7.82
C VAL A 354 10.42 -8.44 6.98
N ARG A 355 10.45 -8.27 5.65
CA ARG A 355 9.31 -8.58 4.76
C ARG A 355 8.88 -10.05 4.74
N SER A 356 9.76 -10.94 5.22
CA SER A 356 9.55 -12.39 5.26
C SER A 356 9.28 -12.92 6.67
N LEU A 357 9.25 -12.05 7.69
CA LEU A 357 8.96 -12.45 9.06
C LEU A 357 7.50 -12.89 9.18
N PRO A 358 7.23 -14.15 9.54
CA PRO A 358 5.87 -14.70 9.53
C PRO A 358 4.90 -13.93 10.44
N TYR A 359 5.27 -13.72 11.70
CA TYR A 359 4.37 -13.14 12.70
C TYR A 359 4.22 -11.63 12.51
N LEU A 360 5.29 -10.89 12.20
CA LEU A 360 5.19 -9.49 11.78
C LEU A 360 4.25 -9.31 10.58
N SER A 361 4.38 -10.16 9.55
CA SER A 361 3.50 -10.13 8.38
C SER A 361 2.05 -10.41 8.76
N ALA A 362 1.82 -11.37 9.66
CA ALA A 362 0.50 -11.70 10.17
C ALA A 362 -0.13 -10.53 10.95
N VAL A 363 0.64 -9.88 11.83
CA VAL A 363 0.23 -8.69 12.59
C VAL A 363 -0.17 -7.55 11.66
N ILE A 364 0.65 -7.25 10.65
CA ILE A 364 0.37 -6.17 9.71
C ILE A 364 -0.87 -6.47 8.86
N ASN A 365 -0.97 -7.68 8.29
CA ASN A 365 -2.13 -8.08 7.50
C ASN A 365 -3.42 -8.03 8.34
N GLU A 366 -3.35 -8.50 9.58
CA GLU A 366 -4.50 -8.49 10.48
C GLU A 366 -4.89 -7.07 10.92
N ALA A 367 -3.92 -6.20 11.17
CA ALA A 367 -4.20 -4.80 11.50
C ALA A 367 -4.89 -4.08 10.33
N LEU A 368 -4.38 -4.29 9.10
CA LEU A 368 -4.99 -3.75 7.87
C LEU A 368 -6.36 -4.35 7.56
N ARG A 369 -6.63 -5.57 8.03
CA ARG A 369 -7.95 -6.22 7.94
C ARG A 369 -8.93 -5.58 8.94
N CYS A 370 -8.52 -5.44 10.20
CA CYS A 370 -9.34 -4.91 11.28
C CYS A 370 -9.65 -3.43 11.13
N HIS A 371 -8.66 -2.65 10.70
CA HIS A 371 -8.75 -1.20 10.53
C HIS A 371 -8.19 -0.78 9.16
N PRO A 372 -8.93 -1.04 8.07
CA PRO A 372 -8.53 -0.55 6.76
C PRO A 372 -8.64 0.97 6.69
N ALA A 373 -7.64 1.63 6.10
CA ALA A 373 -7.56 3.09 6.09
C ALA A 373 -8.76 3.75 5.39
N ALA A 374 -9.22 3.21 4.25
CA ALA A 374 -10.39 3.70 3.55
C ALA A 374 -11.70 3.24 4.24
N GLY A 375 -12.56 4.19 4.57
CA GLY A 375 -13.79 4.00 5.33
C GLY A 375 -15.08 3.98 4.50
N LEU A 376 -15.03 4.45 3.26
CA LEU A 376 -16.17 4.51 2.35
C LEU A 376 -16.08 3.47 1.25
N THR A 377 -17.20 3.21 0.60
CA THR A 377 -17.33 2.25 -0.50
C THR A 377 -16.49 2.67 -1.71
N LEU A 378 -15.74 1.73 -2.31
CA LEU A 378 -14.98 2.00 -3.53
C LEU A 378 -15.89 1.91 -4.76
N GLU A 379 -16.66 2.95 -5.00
CA GLU A 379 -17.75 2.96 -5.97
C GLU A 379 -17.32 2.75 -7.43
N ARG A 380 -18.15 1.99 -8.15
CA ARG A 380 -18.08 1.75 -9.58
C ARG A 380 -19.46 1.87 -10.21
N VAL A 381 -19.52 2.28 -11.47
CA VAL A 381 -20.75 2.31 -12.26
C VAL A 381 -20.88 1.00 -13.02
N VAL A 382 -22.02 0.34 -12.87
CA VAL A 382 -22.35 -0.89 -13.59
C VAL A 382 -22.42 -0.60 -15.09
N PRO A 383 -21.73 -1.37 -15.94
CA PRO A 383 -21.82 -1.27 -17.41
C PRO A 383 -23.26 -1.38 -17.93
N SER A 384 -23.53 -0.86 -19.12
CA SER A 384 -24.88 -0.77 -19.70
C SER A 384 -25.65 -2.10 -19.73
N GLN A 385 -24.96 -3.22 -19.93
CA GLN A 385 -25.54 -4.55 -19.98
C GLN A 385 -26.07 -5.03 -18.61
N GLY A 386 -25.67 -4.42 -17.50
CA GLY A 386 -25.93 -4.92 -16.14
C GLY A 386 -24.92 -5.97 -15.69
N ILE A 387 -25.06 -6.46 -14.46
CA ILE A 387 -24.17 -7.45 -13.86
C ILE A 387 -24.96 -8.37 -12.92
N ASP A 388 -24.57 -9.64 -12.82
CA ASP A 388 -25.02 -10.53 -11.76
C ASP A 388 -24.03 -10.51 -10.60
N VAL A 389 -24.50 -10.14 -9.41
CA VAL A 389 -23.72 -10.14 -8.17
C VAL A 389 -24.56 -10.73 -7.06
N ALA A 390 -24.00 -11.68 -6.30
CA ALA A 390 -24.68 -12.33 -5.18
C ALA A 390 -26.09 -12.87 -5.54
N GLY A 391 -26.22 -13.45 -6.74
CA GLY A 391 -27.47 -14.06 -7.21
C GLY A 391 -28.56 -13.07 -7.67
N GLN A 392 -28.27 -11.76 -7.75
CA GLN A 392 -29.21 -10.77 -8.28
C GLN A 392 -28.63 -10.00 -9.46
N ARG A 393 -29.48 -9.74 -10.46
CA ARG A 393 -29.15 -8.89 -11.61
C ARG A 393 -29.27 -7.42 -11.23
N ILE A 394 -28.15 -6.70 -11.31
CA ILE A 394 -28.08 -5.26 -11.10
C ILE A 394 -28.08 -4.54 -12.47
N PRO A 395 -29.00 -3.60 -12.71
CA PRO A 395 -29.10 -2.88 -13.98
C PRO A 395 -27.95 -1.91 -14.21
N GLY A 396 -27.65 -1.66 -15.50
CA GLY A 396 -26.63 -0.71 -15.93
C GLY A 396 -26.87 0.71 -15.42
N GLY A 397 -25.78 1.45 -15.19
CA GLY A 397 -25.81 2.79 -14.61
C GLY A 397 -26.03 2.85 -13.10
N THR A 398 -26.25 1.71 -12.43
CA THR A 398 -26.28 1.63 -10.97
C THR A 398 -24.86 1.80 -10.42
N VAL A 399 -24.71 2.53 -9.31
CA VAL A 399 -23.46 2.59 -8.56
C VAL A 399 -23.39 1.39 -7.61
N VAL A 400 -22.33 0.60 -7.74
CA VAL A 400 -22.04 -0.56 -6.87
C VAL A 400 -20.66 -0.42 -6.24
N GLY A 401 -20.42 -1.07 -5.12
CA GLY A 401 -19.06 -1.23 -4.63
C GLY A 401 -18.97 -1.95 -3.29
N CYS A 402 -17.75 -2.32 -2.94
CA CYS A 402 -17.39 -2.94 -1.68
C CYS A 402 -16.74 -1.91 -0.75
N SER A 403 -16.98 -2.06 0.55
CA SER A 403 -16.20 -1.40 1.60
C SER A 403 -15.32 -2.43 2.28
N ALA A 404 -14.02 -2.13 2.45
CA ALA A 404 -13.09 -2.98 3.17
C ALA A 404 -13.58 -3.31 4.59
N TRP A 405 -14.21 -2.34 5.28
CA TRP A 405 -14.82 -2.52 6.59
C TRP A 405 -15.94 -3.57 6.62
N VAL A 406 -16.61 -3.81 5.49
CA VAL A 406 -17.65 -4.84 5.38
C VAL A 406 -17.05 -6.16 4.91
N VAL A 407 -16.35 -6.18 3.77
CA VAL A 407 -15.86 -7.44 3.18
C VAL A 407 -14.81 -8.15 4.04
N HIS A 408 -14.08 -7.44 4.89
CA HIS A 408 -13.15 -8.05 5.84
C HIS A 408 -13.82 -8.78 7.01
N ARG A 409 -15.16 -8.67 7.12
CA ARG A 409 -15.98 -9.39 8.11
C ARG A 409 -16.65 -10.63 7.52
N ASP A 410 -16.43 -10.92 6.24
CA ASP A 410 -16.94 -12.12 5.59
C ASP A 410 -16.30 -13.38 6.20
N GLU A 411 -17.06 -14.08 7.04
CA GLU A 411 -16.59 -15.28 7.75
C GLU A 411 -16.24 -16.44 6.81
N SER A 412 -16.81 -16.46 5.59
CA SER A 412 -16.47 -17.46 4.58
C SER A 412 -15.03 -17.33 4.07
N VAL A 413 -14.43 -16.16 4.24
CA VAL A 413 -13.05 -15.86 3.85
C VAL A 413 -12.12 -15.80 5.06
N PHE A 414 -12.51 -15.07 6.10
CA PHE A 414 -11.64 -14.79 7.25
C PHE A 414 -11.91 -15.68 8.47
N GLY A 415 -12.73 -16.72 8.31
CA GLY A 415 -13.15 -17.61 9.38
C GLY A 415 -14.03 -16.90 10.41
N SER A 416 -14.30 -17.57 11.53
CA SER A 416 -15.09 -16.98 12.62
C SER A 416 -14.33 -15.86 13.35
N ARG A 417 -15.09 -15.04 14.10
CA ARG A 417 -14.56 -13.96 14.98
C ARG A 417 -13.76 -12.94 14.18
N THR A 418 -14.39 -12.41 13.14
CA THR A 418 -13.79 -11.41 12.23
C THR A 418 -13.71 -10.01 12.86
N ASP A 419 -14.38 -9.78 13.99
CA ASP A 419 -14.26 -8.59 14.81
C ASP A 419 -13.01 -8.61 15.72
N GLU A 420 -12.45 -9.78 16.02
CA GLU A 420 -11.23 -9.93 16.82
C GLU A 420 -9.95 -9.66 16.00
N PHE A 421 -8.97 -8.98 16.60
CA PHE A 421 -7.63 -8.82 16.03
C PHE A 421 -6.82 -10.11 16.24
N ARG A 422 -6.86 -11.09 15.34
CA ARG A 422 -6.17 -12.38 15.48
C ARG A 422 -5.11 -12.60 14.38
N PRO A 423 -3.84 -12.20 14.59
CA PRO A 423 -2.75 -12.45 13.65
C PRO A 423 -2.59 -13.94 13.32
N GLU A 424 -2.83 -14.84 14.27
CA GLU A 424 -2.69 -16.28 14.11
C GLU A 424 -3.52 -16.84 12.95
N ARG A 425 -4.62 -16.20 12.54
CA ARG A 425 -5.38 -16.58 11.34
C ARG A 425 -4.52 -16.66 10.08
N TRP A 426 -3.53 -15.80 9.93
CA TRP A 426 -2.65 -15.79 8.76
C TRP A 426 -1.55 -16.85 8.83
N ILE A 427 -1.36 -17.47 9.98
CA ILE A 427 -0.37 -18.52 10.25
C ILE A 427 -1.02 -19.91 10.23
N ASP A 428 -2.18 -20.03 10.88
CA ASP A 428 -2.91 -21.28 11.06
C ASP A 428 -3.63 -21.74 9.77
N ALA A 429 -3.87 -20.81 8.83
CA ALA A 429 -4.59 -21.09 7.59
C ALA A 429 -3.81 -22.01 6.65
N ASN A 430 -4.52 -22.94 6.01
CA ASN A 430 -3.92 -23.76 4.98
C ASN A 430 -3.58 -22.91 3.72
N PRO A 431 -2.77 -23.41 2.77
CA PRO A 431 -2.34 -22.62 1.62
C PRO A 431 -3.47 -22.05 0.76
N ALA A 432 -4.60 -22.75 0.63
CA ALA A 432 -5.74 -22.31 -0.16
C ALA A 432 -6.51 -21.19 0.55
N GLU A 433 -6.79 -21.35 1.85
CA GLU A 433 -7.39 -20.33 2.70
C GLU A 433 -6.53 -19.06 2.76
N LEU A 434 -5.22 -19.22 2.95
CA LEU A 434 -4.28 -18.10 2.98
C LEU A 434 -4.27 -17.32 1.66
N SER A 435 -4.31 -18.04 0.52
CA SER A 435 -4.40 -17.42 -0.81
C SER A 435 -5.71 -16.65 -0.98
N LEU A 436 -6.83 -17.25 -0.56
CA LEU A 436 -8.15 -16.62 -0.59
C LEU A 436 -8.18 -15.33 0.25
N MET A 437 -7.78 -15.40 1.52
CA MET A 437 -7.70 -14.25 2.41
C MET A 437 -6.82 -13.13 1.86
N LYS A 438 -5.64 -13.47 1.32
CA LYS A 438 -4.75 -12.48 0.69
C LYS A 438 -5.37 -11.83 -0.55
N SER A 439 -6.12 -12.60 -1.33
CA SER A 439 -6.82 -12.08 -2.53
C SER A 439 -8.03 -11.19 -2.19
N CYS A 440 -8.62 -11.40 -1.01
CA CYS A 440 -9.78 -10.66 -0.51
C CYS A 440 -9.40 -9.54 0.48
N LEU A 441 -8.13 -9.40 0.86
CA LEU A 441 -7.64 -8.28 1.65
C LEU A 441 -7.70 -6.99 0.83
N PHE A 442 -8.78 -6.24 1.02
CA PHE A 442 -9.21 -5.12 0.20
C PHE A 442 -8.72 -3.75 0.71
N SER A 443 -7.78 -3.72 1.68
CA SER A 443 -7.23 -2.48 2.27
C SER A 443 -6.54 -1.58 1.24
N PHE A 444 -6.06 -2.14 0.13
CA PHE A 444 -5.42 -1.41 -0.98
C PHE A 444 -6.29 -1.35 -2.25
N GLY A 445 -7.57 -1.72 -2.15
CA GLY A 445 -8.44 -1.95 -3.30
C GLY A 445 -8.02 -3.16 -4.13
N ALA A 446 -8.55 -3.28 -5.35
CA ALA A 446 -8.27 -4.39 -6.26
C ALA A 446 -8.26 -3.96 -7.74
N GLY A 447 -7.80 -4.88 -8.60
CA GLY A 447 -7.84 -4.74 -10.06
C GLY A 447 -6.90 -3.70 -10.65
N SER A 448 -7.30 -3.12 -11.79
CA SER A 448 -6.55 -2.10 -12.51
C SER A 448 -6.34 -0.83 -11.68
N ARG A 449 -7.26 -0.58 -10.74
CA ARG A 449 -7.27 0.59 -9.85
C ARG A 449 -6.69 0.28 -8.45
N THR A 450 -5.99 -0.85 -8.26
CA THR A 450 -5.27 -1.16 -7.00
C THR A 450 -4.29 -0.04 -6.67
N CYS A 451 -4.17 0.29 -5.38
CA CYS A 451 -3.25 1.30 -4.87
C CYS A 451 -1.86 1.12 -5.46
N ILE A 452 -1.35 2.16 -6.14
CA ILE A 452 -0.03 2.14 -6.77
C ILE A 452 1.09 2.22 -5.72
N GLY A 453 0.84 2.89 -4.58
CA GLY A 453 1.76 3.04 -3.47
C GLY A 453 1.78 1.88 -2.47
N LYS A 454 1.07 0.77 -2.74
CA LYS A 454 0.94 -0.37 -1.81
C LYS A 454 2.29 -0.81 -1.22
N ASN A 455 3.28 -1.02 -2.06
CA ASN A 455 4.57 -1.55 -1.59
C ASN A 455 5.41 -0.51 -0.84
N ILE A 456 5.17 0.78 -1.05
CA ILE A 456 5.84 1.86 -0.31
C ILE A 456 5.26 1.94 1.09
N SER A 457 3.93 1.96 1.20
CA SER A 457 3.25 1.92 2.50
C SER A 457 3.66 0.68 3.31
N LEU A 458 3.76 -0.50 2.66
CA LEU A 458 4.27 -1.70 3.32
C LEU A 458 5.75 -1.57 3.70
N LEU A 459 6.61 -1.00 2.87
CA LEU A 459 8.01 -0.72 3.23
C LEU A 459 8.10 0.11 4.50
N GLU A 460 7.30 1.18 4.59
CA GLU A 460 7.24 2.05 5.78
C GLU A 460 6.79 1.29 7.03
N ILE A 461 5.66 0.55 6.93
CA ILE A 461 5.07 -0.16 8.07
C ILE A 461 6.00 -1.26 8.57
N PHE A 462 6.51 -2.12 7.68
CA PHE A 462 7.37 -3.24 8.04
C PHE A 462 8.71 -2.79 8.62
N LYS A 463 9.20 -1.60 8.30
CA LYS A 463 10.45 -1.08 8.85
C LYS A 463 10.24 -0.33 10.16
N LEU A 464 9.24 0.55 10.23
CA LEU A 464 9.04 1.39 11.41
C LEU A 464 8.56 0.57 12.62
N VAL A 465 7.67 -0.40 12.43
CA VAL A 465 7.13 -1.24 13.52
C VAL A 465 8.25 -1.91 14.32
N PRO A 466 9.13 -2.74 13.73
CA PRO A 466 10.23 -3.35 14.47
C PRO A 466 11.26 -2.32 14.96
N ALA A 467 11.52 -1.24 14.22
CA ALA A 467 12.45 -0.20 14.67
C ALA A 467 12.00 0.45 15.99
N ILE A 468 10.72 0.78 16.12
CA ILE A 468 10.14 1.32 17.36
C ILE A 468 10.16 0.26 18.46
N LEU A 469 9.70 -0.97 18.19
CA LEU A 469 9.63 -2.02 19.22
C LEU A 469 11.00 -2.46 19.75
N ARG A 470 12.04 -2.39 18.92
CA ARG A 470 13.44 -2.64 19.32
C ARG A 470 14.04 -1.49 20.11
N THR A 471 13.55 -0.26 19.92
CA THR A 471 14.09 0.95 20.56
C THR A 471 13.37 1.31 21.85
N PHE A 472 12.05 1.09 21.91
CA PHE A 472 11.20 1.56 22.98
C PHE A 472 10.32 0.43 23.56
N GLU A 473 10.01 0.59 24.83
CA GLU A 473 8.84 0.02 25.48
C GLU A 473 7.71 1.05 25.38
N LEU A 474 6.53 0.60 24.97
CA LEU A 474 5.35 1.44 24.77
C LEU A 474 4.22 0.93 25.67
N GLU A 475 3.55 1.84 26.34
CA GLU A 475 2.34 1.58 27.13
C GLU A 475 1.29 2.62 26.81
N LEU A 476 0.00 2.25 26.82
CA LEU A 476 -1.08 3.23 26.70
C LEU A 476 -1.09 4.10 27.97
N VAL A 477 -1.21 5.43 27.80
CA VAL A 477 -1.36 6.33 28.96
C VAL A 477 -2.65 6.02 29.72
N ASP A 478 -3.71 5.73 28.97
CA ASP A 478 -4.99 5.26 29.48
C ASP A 478 -5.41 3.99 28.71
N PRO A 479 -5.23 2.79 29.30
CA PRO A 479 -5.62 1.53 28.68
C PRO A 479 -7.13 1.34 28.53
N ASP A 480 -7.97 2.07 29.26
CA ASP A 480 -9.43 1.91 29.22
C ASP A 480 -10.09 2.88 28.23
N SER A 481 -9.46 4.05 27.99
CA SER A 481 -9.92 4.97 26.96
C SER A 481 -9.67 4.42 25.54
N PRO A 482 -10.71 4.34 24.68
CA PRO A 482 -10.52 4.04 23.27
C PRO A 482 -10.02 5.26 22.50
N TRP A 483 -9.32 5.03 21.40
CA TRP A 483 -9.05 6.09 20.42
C TRP A 483 -10.36 6.64 19.82
N VAL A 484 -10.34 7.87 19.34
CA VAL A 484 -11.49 8.48 18.65
C VAL A 484 -11.34 8.28 17.14
N LEU A 485 -12.39 7.76 16.52
CA LEU A 485 -12.44 7.46 15.09
C LEU A 485 -13.29 8.48 14.34
N HIS A 486 -12.76 9.00 13.25
CA HIS A 486 -13.42 9.96 12.39
C HIS A 486 -13.29 9.54 10.93
N ASN A 487 -14.40 9.18 10.29
CA ASN A 487 -14.44 8.76 8.89
C ASN A 487 -14.83 9.93 7.98
N ALA A 488 -13.84 10.39 7.22
CA ALA A 488 -14.01 11.35 6.16
C ALA A 488 -13.24 10.86 4.93
N TRP A 489 -13.81 9.86 4.24
CA TRP A 489 -13.13 9.01 3.24
C TRP A 489 -12.12 8.03 3.87
N PHE A 490 -11.19 8.53 4.67
CA PHE A 490 -10.31 7.71 5.52
C PHE A 490 -10.82 7.69 6.97
N VAL A 491 -10.60 6.57 7.67
CA VAL A 491 -10.96 6.40 9.09
C VAL A 491 -9.78 6.78 9.97
N LYS A 492 -9.65 8.08 10.25
CA LYS A 492 -8.55 8.64 11.04
C LYS A 492 -8.76 8.39 12.52
N GLN A 493 -7.66 8.08 13.22
CA GLN A 493 -7.64 7.88 14.66
C GLN A 493 -6.97 9.05 15.36
N SER A 494 -7.57 9.50 16.45
CA SER A 494 -7.08 10.56 17.35
C SER A 494 -7.15 10.09 18.80
N ASN A 495 -6.57 10.86 19.73
CA ASN A 495 -6.45 10.50 21.15
C ASN A 495 -5.68 9.17 21.36
N PHE A 496 -4.55 9.00 20.66
CA PHE A 496 -3.70 7.83 20.81
C PHE A 496 -2.42 8.21 21.56
N PHE A 497 -2.54 8.29 22.89
CA PHE A 497 -1.44 8.65 23.78
C PHE A 497 -0.72 7.42 24.31
N VAL A 498 0.61 7.46 24.26
CA VAL A 498 1.47 6.39 24.81
C VAL A 498 2.53 6.98 25.73
N ARG A 499 2.98 6.17 26.67
CA ARG A 499 4.20 6.40 27.43
C ARG A 499 5.34 5.60 26.83
N LEU A 500 6.46 6.26 26.55
CA LEU A 500 7.67 5.67 26.02
C LEU A 500 8.71 5.52 27.13
N LYS A 501 9.36 4.36 27.14
CA LYS A 501 10.61 4.12 27.86
C LYS A 501 11.65 3.59 26.89
N GLU A 502 12.89 4.08 26.98
CA GLU A 502 13.97 3.51 26.16
C GLU A 502 14.22 2.07 26.61
N ARG A 503 14.24 1.14 25.67
CA ARG A 503 14.49 -0.26 25.97
C ARG A 503 15.98 -0.40 26.30
N GLU A 504 16.30 -0.94 27.47
CA GLU A 504 17.68 -1.26 27.82
C GLU A 504 18.26 -2.20 26.76
N SER A 505 19.43 -1.85 26.22
CA SER A 505 20.10 -2.67 25.22
C SER A 505 20.43 -4.03 25.82
N ARG A 506 19.56 -5.03 25.61
CA ARG A 506 19.88 -6.44 25.93
C ARG A 506 20.98 -7.01 25.03
N TYR A 507 21.52 -6.20 24.12
CA TYR A 507 22.54 -6.59 23.16
C TYR A 507 23.82 -5.80 23.47
N PRO A 508 24.94 -6.45 23.83
CA PRO A 508 26.20 -5.74 24.03
C PRO A 508 26.61 -5.08 22.71
N SER A 509 26.60 -3.75 22.70
CA SER A 509 27.20 -2.96 21.63
C SER A 509 28.71 -3.12 21.72
N ASP A 510 29.28 -4.05 20.96
CA ASP A 510 30.73 -4.14 20.80
C ASP A 510 31.22 -2.89 20.06
N PRO A 511 32.01 -2.00 20.69
CA PRO A 511 32.48 -0.76 20.08
C PRO A 511 33.49 -0.98 18.95
N THR A 512 33.89 -2.22 18.65
CA THR A 512 34.82 -2.56 17.56
C THR A 512 34.14 -2.88 16.23
N TYR A 513 32.81 -2.89 16.16
CA TYR A 513 32.07 -3.19 14.94
C TYR A 513 32.08 -2.00 13.95
N LYS A 514 32.98 -2.05 12.95
CA LYS A 514 32.91 -1.18 11.75
C LYS A 514 32.14 -1.90 10.64
N PRO A 515 31.09 -1.28 10.06
CA PRO A 515 30.34 -1.88 8.97
C PRO A 515 31.23 -1.94 7.72
N VAL A 516 31.53 -3.15 7.26
CA VAL A 516 32.05 -3.36 5.91
C VAL A 516 30.84 -3.22 4.99
N GLY A 517 30.83 -2.16 4.18
CA GLY A 517 29.78 -1.92 3.20
C GLY A 517 29.54 -3.16 2.34
N ASN A 518 28.28 -3.58 2.23
CA ASN A 518 27.88 -4.66 1.34
C ASN A 518 27.39 -4.07 0.02
N PRO A 519 28.08 -4.32 -1.12
CA PRO A 519 27.44 -4.27 -2.42
C PRO A 519 26.90 -5.65 -2.82
N VAL A 520 25.59 -5.68 -3.08
CA VAL A 520 24.90 -6.36 -4.21
C VAL A 520 25.20 -7.85 -4.52
N GLN A 521 24.21 -8.70 -4.21
CA GLN A 521 23.70 -9.88 -4.95
C GLN A 521 24.62 -11.05 -5.41
N LEU A 522 25.85 -11.25 -4.91
CA LEU A 522 26.66 -12.46 -5.25
C LEU A 522 26.98 -13.42 -4.08
N PHE A 523 26.50 -13.13 -2.88
CA PHE A 523 27.07 -13.72 -1.65
C PHE A 523 26.90 -15.24 -1.44
N PRO A 524 25.77 -15.90 -1.77
CA PRO A 524 25.61 -17.31 -1.45
C PRO A 524 26.58 -18.21 -2.24
N ALA A 525 26.68 -18.04 -3.56
CA ALA A 525 27.55 -18.85 -4.40
C ALA A 525 29.04 -18.56 -4.13
N LEU A 526 29.41 -17.28 -3.98
CA LEU A 526 30.77 -16.88 -3.68
C LEU A 526 31.25 -17.45 -2.34
N ARG A 527 30.43 -17.40 -1.28
CA ARG A 527 30.76 -18.01 0.01
C ARG A 527 30.86 -19.52 -0.05
N ILE A 528 30.03 -20.19 -0.86
CA ILE A 528 30.10 -21.65 -1.02
C ILE A 528 31.40 -22.06 -1.72
N ILE A 529 31.77 -21.37 -2.80
CA ILE A 529 33.01 -21.66 -3.54
C ILE A 529 34.23 -21.30 -2.68
N GLU A 530 34.22 -20.14 -2.02
CA GLU A 530 35.27 -19.73 -1.09
C GLU A 530 35.39 -20.71 0.09
N GLY A 531 34.26 -21.22 0.60
CA GLY A 531 34.20 -22.22 1.65
C GLY A 531 34.82 -23.56 1.23
N LYS A 532 34.58 -23.99 -0.02
CA LYS A 532 35.18 -25.21 -0.59
C LYS A 532 36.67 -25.07 -0.87
N ILE A 533 37.11 -23.96 -1.46
CA ILE A 533 38.51 -23.75 -1.86
C ILE A 533 39.40 -23.42 -0.66
N PHE A 534 38.91 -22.63 0.30
CA PHE A 534 39.69 -22.14 1.43
C PHE A 534 39.26 -22.73 2.79
N GLN A 535 38.45 -23.80 2.78
CA GLN A 535 38.05 -24.61 3.96
C GLN A 535 37.61 -23.78 5.18
N HIS A 536 36.70 -22.83 5.00
CA HIS A 536 36.19 -21.92 6.04
C HIS A 536 37.26 -21.21 6.91
N ARG A 537 38.51 -21.09 6.44
CA ARG A 537 39.55 -20.36 7.19
C ARG A 537 39.20 -18.88 7.26
N SER A 538 39.06 -18.37 8.48
CA SER A 538 38.82 -16.94 8.73
C SER A 538 40.07 -16.14 8.38
N GLY A 539 39.96 -15.23 7.41
CA GLY A 539 41.04 -14.30 7.05
C GLY A 539 41.32 -13.22 8.10
N LYS A 540 40.75 -13.35 9.32
CA LYS A 540 40.96 -12.43 10.44
C LYS A 540 42.35 -12.55 11.06
N LYS A 541 43.04 -13.70 10.91
CA LYS A 541 44.32 -13.97 11.59
C LYS A 541 45.53 -14.12 10.65
N ASP A 542 45.32 -14.23 9.33
CA ASP A 542 46.39 -14.42 8.35
C ASP A 542 46.20 -13.51 7.12
N LEU A 543 47.14 -12.58 6.95
CA LEU A 543 47.20 -11.62 5.84
C LEU A 543 47.33 -12.30 4.48
N LEU A 544 48.00 -13.45 4.42
CA LEU A 544 48.27 -14.16 3.17
C LEU A 544 47.00 -14.88 2.67
N THR A 545 46.24 -15.48 3.58
CA THR A 545 44.89 -16.00 3.29
C THR A 545 43.92 -14.91 2.86
N LYS A 546 44.00 -13.70 3.45
CA LYS A 546 43.19 -12.55 3.05
C LYS A 546 43.49 -12.11 1.62
N TRP A 547 44.77 -12.03 1.24
CA TRP A 547 45.18 -11.71 -0.13
C TRP A 547 44.76 -12.75 -1.14
N LYS A 548 44.94 -14.05 -0.84
CA LYS A 548 44.46 -15.14 -1.71
C LYS A 548 42.94 -15.07 -1.97
N LYS A 549 42.16 -14.77 -0.93
CA LYS A 549 40.70 -14.59 -1.05
C LYS A 549 40.33 -13.36 -1.88
N ASN A 550 41.05 -12.26 -1.70
CA ASN A 550 40.82 -11.04 -2.47
C ASN A 550 41.18 -11.23 -3.95
N VAL A 551 42.31 -11.85 -4.26
CA VAL A 551 42.71 -12.19 -5.65
C VAL A 551 41.66 -13.08 -6.31
N PHE A 552 41.18 -14.11 -5.60
CA PHE A 552 40.12 -14.98 -6.09
C PHE A 552 38.82 -14.21 -6.41
N ARG A 553 38.39 -13.31 -5.52
CA ARG A 553 37.19 -12.47 -5.74
C ARG A 553 37.38 -11.51 -6.92
N THR A 554 38.55 -10.89 -7.03
CA THR A 554 38.90 -10.01 -8.15
C THR A 554 38.90 -10.77 -9.47
N MET A 555 39.43 -12.00 -9.51
CA MET A 555 39.39 -12.85 -10.70
C MET A 555 37.96 -13.22 -11.11
N LEU A 556 37.08 -13.52 -10.15
CA LEU A 556 35.66 -13.79 -10.46
C LEU A 556 34.94 -12.56 -11.00
N VAL A 557 35.21 -11.37 -10.44
CA VAL A 557 34.62 -10.12 -10.95
C VAL A 557 35.15 -9.83 -12.36
N ALA A 558 36.46 -10.01 -12.60
CA ALA A 558 37.05 -9.85 -13.92
C ALA A 558 36.45 -10.84 -14.94
N LEU A 559 36.19 -12.09 -14.53
CA LEU A 559 35.51 -13.09 -15.35
C LEU A 559 34.07 -12.67 -15.68
N CYS A 560 33.31 -12.18 -14.71
CA CYS A 560 31.96 -11.66 -14.95
C CYS A 560 31.97 -10.47 -15.91
N ILE A 561 32.94 -9.55 -15.78
CA ILE A 561 33.12 -8.43 -16.70
C ILE A 561 33.45 -8.94 -18.11
N ALA A 562 34.37 -9.89 -18.24
CA ALA A 562 34.74 -10.48 -19.54
C ALA A 562 33.54 -11.17 -20.21
N ILE A 563 32.76 -11.94 -19.45
CA ILE A 563 31.52 -12.58 -19.93
C ILE A 563 30.49 -11.51 -20.34
N SER A 564 30.34 -10.44 -19.56
CA SER A 564 29.43 -9.35 -19.87
C SER A 564 29.83 -8.58 -21.13
N ILE A 565 31.13 -8.39 -21.38
CA ILE A 565 31.65 -7.78 -22.60
C ILE A 565 31.43 -8.72 -23.79
N GLY A 566 31.70 -10.02 -23.64
CA GLY A 566 31.43 -11.01 -24.69
C GLY A 566 29.95 -11.17 -25.03
N GLY A 567 29.06 -11.00 -24.05
CA GLY A 567 27.61 -11.07 -24.22
C GLY A 567 26.92 -9.75 -24.61
N SER A 568 27.64 -8.62 -24.65
CA SER A 568 27.01 -7.29 -24.83
C SER A 568 26.43 -7.06 -26.22
N ALA A 569 26.91 -7.80 -27.23
CA ALA A 569 26.49 -7.63 -28.61
C ALA A 569 25.13 -8.27 -28.93
N ASN A 570 24.66 -9.26 -28.15
CA ASN A 570 23.38 -9.95 -28.36
C ASN A 570 22.83 -10.54 -27.04
N LEU A 571 22.07 -9.74 -26.30
CA LEU A 571 21.52 -10.10 -24.99
C LEU A 571 20.64 -11.37 -25.05
N ASP A 572 19.85 -11.54 -26.12
CA ASP A 572 18.93 -12.69 -26.25
C ASP A 572 19.69 -14.03 -26.36
N ARG A 573 20.83 -14.04 -27.08
CA ARG A 573 21.69 -15.23 -27.20
C ARG A 573 22.37 -15.56 -25.89
N PHE A 574 22.78 -14.55 -25.14
CA PHE A 574 23.37 -14.70 -23.82
C PHE A 574 22.35 -15.24 -22.80
N VAL A 575 21.12 -14.74 -22.83
CA VAL A 575 20.02 -15.26 -21.99
C VAL A 575 19.68 -16.71 -22.35
N ALA A 576 19.67 -17.08 -23.64
CA ALA A 576 19.47 -18.46 -24.07
C ALA A 576 20.59 -19.40 -23.59
N LEU A 577 21.84 -18.94 -23.62
CA LEU A 577 23.00 -19.70 -23.12
C LEU A 577 22.94 -19.90 -21.61
N ILE A 578 22.58 -18.86 -20.85
CA ILE A 578 22.37 -18.97 -19.40
C ILE A 578 21.20 -19.92 -19.10
N GLY A 579 20.09 -19.81 -19.85
CA GLY A 579 18.94 -20.69 -19.70
C GLY A 579 19.28 -22.16 -19.91
N SER A 580 20.03 -22.49 -20.95
CA SER A 580 20.43 -23.87 -21.27
C SER A 580 21.47 -24.43 -20.27
N PHE A 581 22.47 -23.64 -19.89
CA PHE A 581 23.55 -24.10 -19.01
C PHE A 581 23.16 -24.09 -17.52
N ALA A 582 22.43 -23.08 -17.04
CA ALA A 582 22.19 -22.87 -15.62
C ALA A 582 20.79 -23.31 -15.16
N CYS A 583 19.74 -23.11 -15.97
CA CYS A 583 18.37 -23.48 -15.55
C CYS A 583 18.10 -24.99 -15.66
N VAL A 584 18.71 -25.68 -16.64
CA VAL A 584 18.51 -27.13 -16.80
C VAL A 584 19.00 -27.91 -15.57
N PRO A 585 20.19 -27.64 -15.00
CA PRO A 585 20.60 -28.27 -13.74
C PRO A 585 19.70 -27.93 -12.56
N LEU A 586 19.21 -26.69 -12.46
CA LEU A 586 18.33 -26.25 -11.38
C LEU A 586 17.01 -27.02 -11.33
N VAL A 587 16.47 -27.39 -12.49
CA VAL A 587 15.18 -28.06 -12.58
C VAL A 587 15.32 -29.58 -12.63
N TYR A 588 16.30 -30.10 -13.37
CA TYR A 588 16.36 -31.53 -13.69
C TYR A 588 17.49 -32.30 -12.99
N ILE A 589 18.48 -31.63 -12.40
CA ILE A 589 19.63 -32.30 -11.77
C ILE A 589 19.60 -32.12 -10.24
N TYR A 590 19.43 -30.89 -9.75
CA TYR A 590 19.49 -30.64 -8.31
C TYR A 590 18.34 -31.23 -7.50
N PRO A 591 17.06 -31.17 -7.93
CA PRO A 591 15.97 -31.80 -7.15
C PRO A 591 16.14 -33.32 -7.02
N PRO A 592 16.45 -34.09 -8.10
CA PRO A 592 16.76 -35.52 -7.97
C PRO A 592 18.02 -35.79 -7.15
N TYR A 593 19.05 -34.95 -7.24
CA TYR A 593 20.26 -35.08 -6.41
C TYR A 593 19.97 -34.93 -4.91
N LEU A 594 19.15 -33.94 -4.56
CA LEU A 594 18.73 -33.71 -3.17
C LEU A 594 17.83 -34.83 -2.68
N HIS A 595 16.92 -35.33 -3.52
CA HIS A 595 16.11 -36.51 -3.20
C HIS A 595 16.99 -37.77 -3.00
N TYR A 596 17.94 -38.02 -3.90
CA TYR A 596 18.90 -39.13 -3.81
C TYR A 596 19.72 -39.11 -2.51
N LYS A 597 20.17 -37.91 -2.08
CA LYS A 597 20.98 -37.74 -0.88
C LYS A 597 20.18 -37.67 0.42
N GLY A 598 18.96 -37.12 0.39
CA GLY A 598 18.22 -36.76 1.59
C GLY A 598 17.01 -37.66 1.89
N VAL A 599 16.41 -38.31 0.89
CA VAL A 599 15.08 -38.94 1.01
C VAL A 599 15.03 -40.37 0.46
N ALA A 600 15.79 -40.69 -0.59
CA ALA A 600 15.69 -41.99 -1.28
C ALA A 600 16.17 -43.17 -0.39
N GLY A 601 15.23 -44.00 0.06
CA GLY A 601 15.49 -45.16 0.93
C GLY A 601 15.68 -46.49 0.19
N THR A 602 15.10 -46.65 -1.00
CA THR A 602 15.13 -47.92 -1.75
C THR A 602 16.08 -47.86 -2.96
N ARG A 603 16.61 -49.03 -3.38
CA ARG A 603 17.46 -49.12 -4.58
C ARG A 603 16.76 -48.63 -5.85
N LYS A 604 15.46 -48.87 -5.97
CA LYS A 604 14.65 -48.42 -7.13
C LYS A 604 14.53 -46.89 -7.19
N GLN A 605 14.27 -46.23 -6.06
CA GLN A 605 14.23 -44.76 -5.98
C GLN A 605 15.58 -44.15 -6.35
N LYS A 606 16.67 -44.71 -5.83
CA LYS A 606 18.03 -44.25 -6.14
C LYS A 606 18.39 -44.40 -7.62
N LEU A 607 18.01 -45.51 -8.25
CA LEU A 607 18.19 -45.71 -9.69
C LEU A 607 17.37 -44.72 -10.52
N PHE A 608 16.14 -44.43 -10.10
CA PHE A 608 15.28 -43.45 -10.75
C PHE A 608 15.87 -42.03 -10.67
N ASP A 609 16.35 -41.62 -9.50
CA ASP A 609 17.02 -40.32 -9.32
C ASP A 609 18.29 -40.21 -10.17
N ILE A 610 19.08 -41.28 -10.26
CA ILE A 610 20.26 -41.33 -11.15
C ILE A 610 19.84 -41.16 -12.61
N GLY A 611 18.76 -41.83 -13.04
CA GLY A 611 18.21 -41.70 -14.40
C GLY A 611 17.75 -40.28 -14.73
N LEU A 612 17.12 -39.59 -13.77
CA LEU A 612 16.72 -38.19 -13.95
C LEU A 612 17.93 -37.24 -14.02
N MET A 613 18.94 -37.46 -13.16
CA MET A 613 20.17 -36.67 -13.21
C MET A 613 20.93 -36.85 -14.53
N THR A 614 21.01 -38.08 -15.05
CA THR A 614 21.65 -38.32 -16.36
C THR A 614 20.87 -37.72 -17.51
N LEU A 615 19.53 -37.83 -17.51
CA LEU A 615 18.69 -37.18 -18.51
C LEU A 615 18.86 -35.65 -18.47
N GLY A 616 18.87 -35.05 -17.27
CA GLY A 616 19.12 -33.63 -17.09
C GLY A 616 20.50 -33.19 -17.59
N LEU A 617 21.54 -34.01 -17.35
CA LEU A 617 22.90 -33.75 -17.84
C LEU A 617 22.97 -33.80 -19.37
N VAL A 618 22.36 -34.82 -19.99
CA VAL A 618 22.26 -34.93 -21.45
C VAL A 618 21.51 -33.74 -22.04
N GLY A 619 20.38 -33.36 -21.43
CA GLY A 619 19.60 -32.19 -21.83
C GLY A 619 20.38 -30.89 -21.74
N MET A 620 21.14 -30.68 -20.65
CA MET A 620 21.99 -29.50 -20.48
C MET A 620 23.07 -29.44 -21.55
N VAL A 621 23.81 -30.53 -21.77
CA VAL A 621 24.88 -30.57 -22.78
C VAL A 621 24.32 -30.35 -24.18
N TYR A 622 23.22 -31.03 -24.53
CA TYR A 622 22.58 -30.90 -25.84
C TYR A 622 22.07 -29.48 -26.10
N THR A 623 21.30 -28.92 -25.17
CA THR A 623 20.76 -27.55 -25.32
C THR A 623 21.84 -26.49 -25.31
N THR A 624 22.88 -26.65 -24.48
CA THR A 624 24.03 -25.73 -24.45
C THR A 624 24.83 -25.82 -25.75
N ALA A 625 25.09 -27.03 -26.27
CA ALA A 625 25.81 -27.23 -27.52
C ALA A 625 25.04 -26.67 -28.73
N ILE A 626 23.72 -26.90 -28.81
CA ILE A 626 22.88 -26.29 -29.85
C ILE A 626 22.88 -24.78 -29.73
N THR A 627 22.73 -24.24 -28.51
CA THR A 627 22.75 -22.79 -28.31
C THR A 627 24.09 -22.20 -28.75
N LEU A 628 25.22 -22.84 -28.43
CA LEU A 628 26.54 -22.43 -28.91
C LEU A 628 26.66 -22.51 -30.44
N ALA A 629 26.23 -23.62 -31.04
CA ALA A 629 26.32 -23.84 -32.49
C ALA A 629 25.39 -22.95 -33.33
N THR A 630 24.28 -22.48 -32.76
CA THR A 630 23.31 -21.61 -33.46
C THR A 630 23.47 -20.13 -33.14
N SER A 631 24.11 -19.81 -32.01
CA SER A 631 24.21 -18.43 -31.51
C SER A 631 25.62 -17.85 -31.57
N PHE A 632 26.68 -18.66 -31.64
CA PHE A 632 28.07 -18.19 -31.54
C PHE A 632 29.04 -18.75 -32.59
N LEU A 633 28.64 -19.78 -33.33
CA LEU A 633 29.24 -20.24 -34.59
C LEU A 633 28.33 -19.81 -35.75
#